data_AF-A0A561TZ88-F1
#
_entry.id   AF-A0A561TZ88-F1
#
_cell.length_a   1.000
_cell.length_b   1.000
_cell.length_c   1.000
_cell.angle_alpha   90.00
_cell.angle_beta   90.00
_cell.angle_gamma   90.00
#
_symmetry.space_group_name_H-M   'P 1'
#
loop_
_entity.id
_entity.type
_entity.pdbx_description
1 polymer ?
#
loop_
_entity_poly.entity_id
_entity_poly.type
_entity_poly.pdbx_seq_one_letter_code
_entity_poly.pdbx_strand_id
1 'polypeptide(L)'
;MTGDKPSHKHEDRNGGSGSAGRLEIDAPVVADGPELYRITRDSAVLDVNSSYAYLLWCRDFSQTSAVARVDGAVVGFVTGFLRPDAPDTLVVWQIAVDASQRGGGVAGKLLNHLVDRVVGRGARFLETTITPDNSASIKLFSALARDRAAEIKSSELFTADLFPDSHLGEDLYRIGPFDAA
;
A
#
# COMPACT_ATOMS: atom_id res chain seq x y z
N MET A 1 -15.93 52.13 47.84
CA MET A 1 -15.75 52.79 46.53
C MET A 1 -15.03 51.80 45.63
N THR A 2 -15.76 51.36 44.62
CA THR A 2 -15.45 50.35 43.61
C THR A 2 -14.40 50.84 42.63
N GLY A 3 -13.44 49.99 42.27
CA GLY A 3 -12.44 50.25 41.25
C GLY A 3 -12.06 48.94 40.56
N ASP A 4 -12.88 48.58 39.59
CA ASP A 4 -12.78 47.40 38.72
C ASP A 4 -11.53 47.52 37.81
N LYS A 5 -10.81 46.41 37.60
CA LYS A 5 -9.67 46.34 36.65
C LYS A 5 -10.01 45.32 35.55
N PRO A 6 -9.64 45.61 34.29
CA PRO A 6 -10.30 44.99 33.15
C PRO A 6 -9.84 43.56 32.88
N SER A 7 -10.83 42.73 32.54
CA SER A 7 -10.70 41.37 32.03
C SER A 7 -9.89 41.36 30.72
N HIS A 8 -8.81 40.57 30.69
CA HIS A 8 -8.17 40.14 29.46
C HIS A 8 -9.09 39.14 28.75
N LYS A 9 -9.60 39.54 27.58
CA LYS A 9 -10.23 38.62 26.63
C LYS A 9 -9.17 37.63 26.16
N HIS A 10 -9.36 36.36 26.50
CA HIS A 10 -8.73 35.26 25.76
C HIS A 10 -9.35 35.27 24.36
N GLU A 11 -8.55 35.66 23.37
CA GLU A 11 -8.87 35.41 21.97
C GLU A 11 -8.79 33.89 21.75
N ASP A 12 -9.94 33.28 21.52
CA ASP A 12 -10.06 31.95 20.95
C ASP A 12 -9.35 31.95 19.60
N ARG A 13 -8.11 31.46 19.59
CA ARG A 13 -7.41 31.09 18.36
C ARG A 13 -8.14 29.88 17.79
N ASN A 14 -9.05 30.20 16.88
CA ASN A 14 -9.73 29.28 16.00
C ASN A 14 -8.71 28.30 15.41
N GLY A 15 -8.76 27.06 15.89
CA GLY A 15 -7.92 25.97 15.40
C GLY A 15 -8.21 25.76 13.93
N GLY A 16 -7.26 26.15 13.08
CA GLY A 16 -7.28 25.81 11.68
C GLY A 16 -7.35 24.30 11.56
N SER A 17 -8.55 23.79 11.24
CA SER A 17 -8.75 22.45 10.71
C SER A 17 -7.82 22.32 9.50
N GLY A 18 -6.71 21.61 9.68
CA GLY A 18 -5.77 21.33 8.62
C GLY A 18 -6.54 20.62 7.52
N SER A 19 -6.67 21.28 6.38
CA SER A 19 -7.12 20.65 5.13
C SER A 19 -6.15 19.51 4.84
N ALA A 20 -6.49 18.29 5.27
CA ALA A 20 -5.80 17.10 4.81
C ALA A 20 -5.94 17.08 3.29
N GLY A 21 -4.82 17.22 2.58
CA GLY A 21 -4.79 17.27 1.12
C GLY A 21 -5.58 16.11 0.50
N ARG A 22 -6.16 16.35 -0.68
CA ARG A 22 -6.98 15.35 -1.36
C ARG A 22 -6.11 14.15 -1.75
N LEU A 23 -6.51 12.95 -1.31
CA LEU A 23 -5.86 11.70 -1.70
C LEU A 23 -6.25 11.34 -3.14
N GLU A 24 -5.24 11.15 -3.99
CA GLU A 24 -5.39 10.72 -5.38
C GLU A 24 -4.64 9.40 -5.59
N ILE A 25 -5.22 8.48 -6.37
CA ILE A 25 -4.59 7.18 -6.66
C ILE A 25 -4.62 6.97 -8.17
N ASP A 26 -3.46 6.67 -8.74
CA ASP A 26 -3.30 6.40 -10.17
C ASP A 26 -2.12 5.44 -10.44
N ALA A 27 -1.88 5.08 -11.71
CA ALA A 27 -0.70 4.35 -12.13
C ALA A 27 0.59 5.18 -11.89
N PRO A 28 1.70 4.54 -11.49
CA PRO A 28 2.98 5.23 -11.37
C PRO A 28 3.52 5.64 -12.75
N VAL A 29 4.35 6.68 -12.74
CA VAL A 29 5.23 7.07 -13.84
C VAL A 29 6.68 6.88 -13.43
N VAL A 30 7.61 6.81 -14.39
CA VAL A 30 9.04 6.58 -14.11
C VAL A 30 9.62 7.58 -13.10
N ALA A 31 9.14 8.84 -13.14
CA ALA A 31 9.56 9.88 -12.21
C ALA A 31 9.18 9.61 -10.74
N ASP A 32 8.26 8.68 -10.46
CA ASP A 32 7.90 8.28 -9.09
C ASP A 32 8.90 7.31 -8.46
N GLY A 33 9.73 6.63 -9.26
CA GLY A 33 10.64 5.59 -8.77
C GLY A 33 11.55 6.02 -7.60
N PRO A 34 12.13 7.23 -7.59
CA PRO A 34 12.87 7.74 -6.45
C PRO A 34 12.06 7.80 -5.14
N GLU A 35 10.78 8.15 -5.21
CA GLU A 35 9.91 8.19 -4.03
C GLU A 35 9.51 6.79 -3.56
N LEU A 36 9.25 5.84 -4.48
CA LEU A 36 9.04 4.43 -4.12
C LEU A 36 10.26 3.89 -3.36
N TYR A 37 11.46 4.10 -3.91
CA TYR A 37 12.71 3.72 -3.25
C TYR A 37 12.86 4.35 -1.87
N ARG A 38 12.59 5.65 -1.74
CA ARG A 38 12.66 6.39 -0.47
C ARG A 38 11.69 5.80 0.56
N ILE A 39 10.42 5.62 0.19
CA ILE A 39 9.38 5.09 1.08
C ILE A 39 9.73 3.67 1.54
N THR A 40 10.20 2.79 0.64
CA THR A 40 10.62 1.43 1.04
C THR A 40 11.76 1.49 2.03
N ARG A 41 12.82 2.25 1.72
CA ARG A 41 14.00 2.41 2.60
C ARG A 41 13.61 2.94 3.97
N ASP A 42 12.78 3.98 4.01
CA ASP A 42 12.37 4.64 5.25
C ASP A 42 11.35 3.81 6.05
N SER A 43 10.73 2.79 5.43
CA SER A 43 9.79 1.90 6.12
C SER A 43 10.45 1.03 7.18
N ALA A 44 11.74 0.67 6.98
CA ALA A 44 12.53 -0.27 7.77
C ALA A 44 11.90 -1.67 8.00
N VAL A 45 10.84 -2.00 7.26
CA VAL A 45 10.11 -3.27 7.36
C VAL A 45 10.16 -4.05 6.04
N LEU A 46 10.28 -3.35 4.91
CA LEU A 46 10.36 -3.96 3.60
C LEU A 46 11.80 -4.13 3.15
N ASP A 47 12.06 -5.23 2.43
CA ASP A 47 13.30 -5.40 1.70
C ASP A 47 13.49 -4.30 0.66
N VAL A 48 14.63 -3.63 0.73
CA VAL A 48 14.94 -2.52 -0.16
C VAL A 48 15.64 -3.07 -1.40
N ASN A 49 14.92 -3.07 -2.52
CA ASN A 49 15.51 -3.35 -3.83
C ASN A 49 16.45 -2.23 -4.30
N SER A 50 17.17 -2.47 -5.41
CA SER A 50 17.92 -1.40 -6.08
C SER A 50 16.98 -0.27 -6.54
N SER A 51 17.46 0.98 -6.53
CA SER A 51 16.70 2.13 -7.06
C SER A 51 16.22 1.90 -8.51
N TYR A 52 17.03 1.18 -9.31
CA TYR A 52 16.71 0.81 -10.68
C TYR A 52 15.46 -0.09 -10.77
N ALA A 53 15.27 -1.02 -9.82
CA ALA A 53 14.10 -1.89 -9.82
C ALA A 53 12.79 -1.09 -9.72
N TYR A 54 12.75 -0.03 -8.89
CA TYR A 54 11.57 0.82 -8.78
C TYR A 54 11.29 1.60 -10.06
N LEU A 55 12.32 2.05 -10.79
CA LEU A 55 12.14 2.67 -12.11
C LEU A 55 11.52 1.67 -13.10
N LEU A 56 11.93 0.40 -13.07
CA LEU A 56 11.33 -0.66 -13.90
C LEU A 56 9.88 -0.93 -13.53
N TRP A 57 9.54 -0.99 -12.23
CA TRP A 57 8.14 -1.11 -11.78
C TRP A 57 7.28 0.01 -12.33
N CYS A 58 7.77 1.24 -12.25
CA CYS A 58 7.07 2.42 -12.77
C CYS A 58 6.97 2.44 -14.30
N ARG A 59 7.88 1.80 -15.03
CA ARG A 59 7.87 1.76 -16.51
C ARG A 59 7.02 0.61 -17.05
N ASP A 60 7.39 -0.61 -16.69
CA ASP A 60 6.90 -1.84 -17.33
C ASP A 60 5.67 -2.42 -16.65
N PHE A 61 5.52 -2.14 -15.35
CA PHE A 61 4.46 -2.70 -14.52
C PHE A 61 3.49 -1.64 -14.00
N SER A 62 3.47 -0.46 -14.63
CA SER A 62 2.61 0.67 -14.24
C SER A 62 1.12 0.31 -14.23
N GLN A 63 0.69 -0.49 -15.20
CA GLN A 63 -0.73 -0.88 -15.34
C GLN A 63 -1.20 -1.87 -14.26
N THR A 64 -0.27 -2.49 -13.56
CA THR A 64 -0.52 -3.44 -12.46
C THR A 64 0.09 -2.95 -11.15
N SER A 65 0.41 -1.66 -11.08
CA SER A 65 0.92 -0.96 -9.89
C SER A 65 0.09 0.31 -9.65
N ALA A 66 0.19 0.90 -8.48
CA ALA A 66 -0.46 2.17 -8.17
C ALA A 66 0.36 3.00 -7.17
N VAL A 67 0.19 4.31 -7.24
CA VAL A 67 0.74 5.29 -6.30
C VAL A 67 -0.38 6.13 -5.71
N ALA A 68 -0.23 6.49 -4.44
CA ALA A 68 -1.11 7.38 -3.71
C ALA A 68 -0.41 8.73 -3.56
N ARG A 69 -1.14 9.81 -3.87
CA ARG A 69 -0.64 11.18 -3.76
C ARG A 69 -1.49 12.02 -2.82
N VAL A 70 -0.83 12.87 -2.05
CA VAL A 70 -1.45 13.95 -1.28
C VAL A 70 -0.73 15.23 -1.70
N ASP A 71 -1.48 16.21 -2.20
CA ASP A 71 -0.96 17.48 -2.72
C ASP A 71 0.17 17.29 -3.76
N GLY A 72 0.03 16.26 -4.60
CA GLY A 72 0.98 15.90 -5.66
C GLY A 72 2.18 15.06 -5.21
N ALA A 73 2.45 14.95 -3.91
CA ALA A 73 3.55 14.14 -3.37
C ALA A 73 3.17 12.66 -3.26
N VAL A 74 4.05 11.74 -3.68
CA VAL A 74 3.86 10.30 -3.43
C VAL A 74 3.92 10.03 -1.93
N VAL A 75 2.87 9.43 -1.40
CA VAL A 75 2.77 9.06 0.02
C VAL A 75 2.55 7.56 0.25
N GLY A 76 2.46 6.79 -0.83
CA GLY A 76 2.35 5.34 -0.76
C GLY A 76 2.31 4.73 -2.15
N PHE A 77 2.57 3.44 -2.23
CA PHE A 77 2.55 2.70 -3.48
C PHE A 77 2.19 1.24 -3.26
N VAL A 78 1.76 0.58 -4.32
CA VAL A 78 1.68 -0.87 -4.45
C VAL A 78 2.28 -1.27 -5.79
N THR A 79 3.23 -2.20 -5.79
CA THR A 79 3.78 -2.82 -7.01
C THR A 79 3.17 -4.20 -7.21
N GLY A 80 2.90 -4.53 -8.47
CA GLY A 80 2.35 -5.83 -8.82
C GLY A 80 2.37 -6.13 -10.30
N PHE A 81 2.14 -7.40 -10.64
CA PHE A 81 2.14 -7.91 -12.01
C PHE A 81 1.16 -9.08 -12.14
N LEU A 82 0.65 -9.33 -13.35
CA LEU A 82 -0.11 -10.55 -13.62
C LEU A 82 0.86 -11.71 -13.84
N ARG A 83 0.61 -12.87 -13.22
CA ARG A 83 1.49 -14.03 -13.38
C ARG A 83 1.54 -14.46 -14.85
N PRO A 84 2.72 -14.65 -15.45
CA PRO A 84 2.82 -15.09 -16.84
C PRO A 84 2.12 -16.43 -17.10
N ASP A 85 2.26 -17.39 -16.18
CA ASP A 85 1.66 -18.74 -16.31
C ASP A 85 0.22 -18.82 -15.77
N ALA A 86 -0.28 -17.75 -15.13
CA ALA A 86 -1.65 -17.66 -14.62
C ALA A 86 -2.16 -16.20 -14.74
N PRO A 87 -2.47 -15.73 -15.96
CA PRO A 87 -2.75 -14.31 -16.21
C PRO A 87 -4.01 -13.75 -15.50
N ASP A 88 -4.83 -14.63 -14.92
CA ASP A 88 -5.97 -14.27 -14.07
C ASP A 88 -5.57 -13.95 -12.61
N THR A 89 -4.27 -14.02 -12.28
CA THR A 89 -3.76 -13.85 -10.93
C THR A 89 -2.81 -12.66 -10.86
N LEU A 90 -3.19 -11.63 -10.09
CA LEU A 90 -2.33 -10.51 -9.73
C LEU A 90 -1.40 -10.92 -8.58
N VAL A 91 -0.09 -10.79 -8.77
CA VAL A 91 0.88 -10.81 -7.66
C VAL A 91 1.05 -9.37 -7.18
N VAL A 92 0.83 -9.15 -5.89
CA VAL A 92 1.26 -7.94 -5.19
C VAL A 92 2.62 -8.23 -4.58
N TRP A 93 3.65 -7.45 -4.97
CA TRP A 93 5.01 -7.65 -4.47
C TRP A 93 5.31 -6.75 -3.27
N GLN A 94 5.22 -5.44 -3.41
CA GLN A 94 5.46 -4.51 -2.29
C GLN A 94 4.29 -3.55 -2.15
N ILE A 95 3.85 -3.33 -0.91
CA ILE A 95 2.94 -2.25 -0.57
C ILE A 95 3.51 -1.47 0.59
N ALA A 96 3.65 -0.16 0.42
CA ALA A 96 4.21 0.73 1.42
C ALA A 96 3.43 2.04 1.49
N VAL A 97 3.38 2.60 2.69
CA VAL A 97 2.80 3.92 2.96
C VAL A 97 3.79 4.69 3.80
N ASP A 98 4.04 5.93 3.40
CA ASP A 98 4.90 6.86 4.12
C ASP A 98 4.42 7.04 5.57
N ALA A 99 5.36 7.19 6.51
CA ALA A 99 5.05 7.29 7.93
C ALA A 99 4.05 8.42 8.23
N SER A 100 4.09 9.51 7.46
CA SER A 100 3.16 10.64 7.58
C SER A 100 1.69 10.29 7.35
N GLN A 101 1.39 9.17 6.68
CA GLN A 101 0.02 8.76 6.32
C GLN A 101 -0.44 7.47 7.01
N ARG A 102 0.31 6.96 7.99
CA ARG A 102 -0.08 5.75 8.74
C ARG A 102 -1.41 5.96 9.46
N GLY A 103 -2.23 4.92 9.51
CA GLY A 103 -3.58 4.98 10.11
C GLY A 103 -4.66 5.64 9.24
N GLY A 104 -4.31 6.27 8.11
CA GLY A 104 -5.28 6.91 7.19
C GLY A 104 -5.96 5.97 6.19
N GLY A 105 -5.73 4.65 6.29
CA GLY A 105 -6.31 3.65 5.39
C GLY A 105 -5.76 3.68 3.95
N VAL A 106 -4.65 4.38 3.70
CA VAL A 106 -4.07 4.58 2.35
C VAL A 106 -3.72 3.24 1.68
N ALA A 107 -3.12 2.30 2.41
CA ALA A 107 -2.77 0.98 1.90
C ALA A 107 -4.00 0.20 1.38
N GLY A 108 -5.10 0.22 2.13
CA GLY A 108 -6.36 -0.42 1.72
C GLY A 108 -6.98 0.24 0.48
N LYS A 109 -6.90 1.57 0.37
CA LYS A 109 -7.38 2.31 -0.81
C LYS A 109 -6.53 2.01 -2.06
N LEU A 110 -5.20 1.98 -1.91
CA LEU A 110 -4.26 1.57 -2.97
C LEU A 110 -4.59 0.18 -3.49
N LEU A 111 -4.73 -0.77 -2.57
CA LEU A 111 -4.97 -2.16 -2.90
C LEU A 111 -6.32 -2.36 -3.60
N ASN A 112 -7.39 -1.75 -3.08
CA ASN A 112 -8.70 -1.82 -3.73
C ASN A 112 -8.69 -1.20 -5.14
N HIS A 113 -8.10 -0.02 -5.30
CA HIS A 113 -7.99 0.63 -6.60
C HIS A 113 -7.24 -0.24 -7.62
N LEU A 114 -6.13 -0.87 -7.20
CA LEU A 114 -5.39 -1.78 -8.07
C LEU A 114 -6.21 -3.02 -8.43
N VAL A 115 -6.89 -3.64 -7.46
CA VAL A 115 -7.71 -4.83 -7.70
C VAL A 115 -8.86 -4.54 -8.65
N ASP A 116 -9.60 -3.44 -8.45
CA ASP A 116 -10.69 -3.05 -9.36
C ASP A 116 -10.20 -2.91 -10.81
N ARG A 117 -9.03 -2.29 -11.00
CA ARG A 117 -8.42 -2.12 -12.31
C ARG A 117 -8.10 -3.45 -12.98
N VAL A 118 -7.49 -4.39 -12.25
CA VAL A 118 -7.08 -5.68 -12.84
C VAL A 118 -8.25 -6.67 -13.00
N VAL A 119 -9.27 -6.59 -12.13
CA VAL A 119 -10.51 -7.35 -12.29
C VAL A 119 -11.22 -6.96 -13.58
N GLY A 120 -11.28 -5.65 -13.89
CA GLY A 120 -11.76 -5.16 -15.19
C GLY A 120 -10.94 -5.64 -16.41
N ARG A 121 -9.77 -6.26 -16.18
CA ARG A 121 -8.90 -6.86 -17.20
C ARG A 121 -8.87 -8.39 -17.16
N GLY A 122 -9.75 -9.01 -16.36
CA GLY A 122 -9.89 -10.46 -16.27
C GLY A 122 -9.17 -11.13 -15.10
N ALA A 123 -8.51 -10.38 -14.21
CA ALA A 123 -7.97 -10.97 -13.00
C ALA A 123 -9.10 -11.46 -12.08
N ARG A 124 -8.98 -12.67 -11.58
CA ARG A 124 -9.90 -13.29 -10.61
C ARG A 124 -9.25 -13.48 -9.25
N PHE A 125 -7.92 -13.49 -9.18
CA PHE A 125 -7.20 -13.80 -7.95
C PHE A 125 -6.12 -12.76 -7.65
N LEU A 126 -5.78 -12.67 -6.38
CA LEU A 126 -4.58 -11.99 -5.90
C LEU A 126 -3.72 -12.97 -5.13
N GLU A 127 -2.41 -12.90 -5.35
CA GLU A 127 -1.38 -13.56 -4.55
C GLU A 127 -0.42 -12.52 -3.97
N THR A 128 0.07 -12.77 -2.76
CA THR A 128 1.14 -12.02 -2.10
C THR A 128 1.88 -12.97 -1.18
N THR A 129 3.14 -12.67 -0.85
CA THR A 129 3.80 -13.32 0.28
C THR A 129 3.79 -12.42 1.50
N ILE A 130 3.72 -13.01 2.69
CA ILE A 130 3.76 -12.28 3.95
C ILE A 130 4.56 -13.10 4.98
N THR A 131 5.52 -12.45 5.66
CA THR A 131 6.17 -13.05 6.83
C THR A 131 5.18 -13.29 7.98
N PRO A 132 5.35 -14.35 8.80
CA PRO A 132 4.41 -14.68 9.88
C PRO A 132 4.18 -13.56 10.91
N ASP A 133 5.16 -12.67 11.10
CA ASP A 133 5.12 -11.58 12.07
C ASP A 133 4.54 -10.27 11.50
N ASN A 134 4.29 -10.18 10.20
CA ASN A 134 3.74 -8.99 9.55
C ASN A 134 2.21 -8.90 9.71
N SER A 135 1.78 -8.71 10.95
CA SER A 135 0.36 -8.59 11.32
C SER A 135 -0.37 -7.43 10.61
N ALA A 136 0.36 -6.40 10.15
CA ALA A 136 -0.21 -5.29 9.39
C ALA A 136 -0.65 -5.74 8.00
N SER A 137 0.23 -6.42 7.26
CA SER A 137 -0.10 -7.00 5.96
C SER A 137 -1.20 -8.06 6.07
N ILE A 138 -1.13 -8.97 7.06
CA ILE A 138 -2.19 -9.98 7.28
C ILE A 138 -3.56 -9.32 7.45
N LYS A 139 -3.65 -8.24 8.25
CA LYS A 139 -4.91 -7.49 8.44
C LYS A 139 -5.37 -6.81 7.17
N LEU A 140 -4.45 -6.19 6.43
CA LEU A 140 -4.75 -5.52 5.16
C LEU A 140 -5.35 -6.49 4.14
N PHE A 141 -4.70 -7.63 3.91
CA PHE A 141 -5.13 -8.61 2.92
C PHE A 141 -6.38 -9.38 3.37
N SER A 142 -6.53 -9.65 4.66
CA SER A 142 -7.78 -10.19 5.23
C SER A 142 -8.95 -9.22 5.07
N ALA A 143 -8.72 -7.91 5.23
CA ALA A 143 -9.74 -6.90 5.01
C ALA A 143 -10.16 -6.84 3.53
N LEU A 144 -9.20 -6.88 2.59
CA LEU A 144 -9.50 -6.96 1.16
C LEU A 144 -10.40 -8.16 0.84
N ALA A 145 -10.06 -9.35 1.34
CA ALA A 145 -10.83 -10.56 1.11
C ALA A 145 -12.28 -10.41 1.61
N ARG A 146 -12.45 -9.92 2.84
CA ARG A 146 -13.76 -9.66 3.44
C ARG A 146 -14.58 -8.63 2.65
N ASP A 147 -13.97 -7.51 2.28
CA ASP A 147 -14.65 -6.42 1.58
C ASP A 147 -15.12 -6.84 0.18
N ARG A 148 -14.48 -7.85 -0.42
CA ARG A 148 -14.82 -8.43 -1.72
C ARG A 148 -15.58 -9.76 -1.63
N ALA A 149 -16.02 -10.16 -0.44
CA ALA A 149 -16.65 -11.47 -0.19
C ALA A 149 -15.86 -12.66 -0.78
N ALA A 150 -14.53 -12.56 -0.81
CA ALA A 150 -13.64 -13.55 -1.40
C ALA A 150 -13.02 -14.44 -0.33
N GLU A 151 -12.66 -15.67 -0.71
CA GLU A 151 -11.91 -16.58 0.15
C GLU A 151 -10.45 -16.12 0.27
N ILE A 152 -9.83 -16.32 1.43
CA ILE A 152 -8.38 -16.17 1.64
C ILE A 152 -7.80 -17.49 2.14
N LYS A 153 -6.75 -17.97 1.47
CA LYS A 153 -5.98 -19.16 1.86
C LYS A 153 -4.53 -18.76 2.07
N SER A 154 -3.88 -19.37 3.06
CA SER A 154 -2.45 -19.29 3.22
C SER A 154 -1.81 -20.68 3.16
N SER A 155 -0.59 -20.73 2.65
CA SER A 155 0.27 -21.92 2.64
C SER A 155 1.73 -21.48 2.66
N GLU A 156 2.60 -22.30 3.25
CA GLU A 156 4.05 -22.09 3.17
C GLU A 156 4.51 -22.05 1.70
N LEU A 157 5.39 -21.10 1.35
CA LEU A 157 5.94 -20.97 0.00
C LEU A 157 7.46 -20.89 -0.01
N PHE A 158 8.03 -19.85 0.61
CA PHE A 158 9.48 -19.73 0.72
C PHE A 158 9.90 -19.95 2.17
N THR A 159 10.52 -21.08 2.45
CA THR A 159 11.06 -21.38 3.77
C THR A 159 12.32 -20.55 4.03
N ALA A 160 12.60 -20.25 5.31
CA ALA A 160 13.71 -19.37 5.70
C ALA A 160 15.08 -19.86 5.20
N ASP A 161 15.27 -21.17 5.02
CA ASP A 161 16.52 -21.78 4.54
C ASP A 161 16.81 -21.52 3.05
N LEU A 162 15.82 -21.03 2.28
CA LEU A 162 16.02 -20.63 0.89
C LEU A 162 16.66 -19.24 0.77
N PHE A 163 16.62 -18.44 1.83
CA PHE A 163 17.21 -17.11 1.83
C PHE A 163 18.70 -17.17 2.19
N PRO A 164 19.58 -16.47 1.44
CA PRO A 164 21.02 -16.49 1.68
C PRO A 164 21.44 -15.66 2.90
N ASP A 165 20.51 -14.91 3.49
CA ASP A 165 20.67 -14.04 4.65
C ASP A 165 19.69 -14.41 5.77
N SER A 166 19.70 -13.65 6.87
CA SER A 166 18.82 -13.89 8.03
C SER A 166 17.42 -13.34 7.77
N HIS A 167 16.68 -13.96 6.84
CA HIS A 167 15.31 -13.61 6.49
C HIS A 167 14.30 -14.62 7.04
N LEU A 168 13.09 -14.17 7.37
CA LEU A 168 12.00 -15.06 7.78
C LEU A 168 11.42 -15.81 6.58
N GLY A 169 10.73 -16.92 6.82
CA GLY A 169 9.92 -17.54 5.78
C GLY A 169 8.81 -16.60 5.31
N GLU A 170 8.35 -16.80 4.08
CA GLU A 170 7.34 -16.01 3.40
C GLU A 170 6.20 -16.94 2.98
N ASP A 171 5.05 -16.84 3.66
CA ASP A 171 3.85 -17.62 3.36
C ASP A 171 3.12 -17.01 2.18
N LEU A 172 2.65 -17.84 1.24
CA LEU A 172 1.76 -17.42 0.16
C LEU A 172 0.36 -17.19 0.72
N TYR A 173 -0.19 -16.00 0.47
CA TYR A 173 -1.59 -15.69 0.66
C TYR A 173 -2.27 -15.54 -0.70
N ARG A 174 -3.31 -16.35 -0.94
CA ARG A 174 -4.14 -16.29 -2.14
C ARG A 174 -5.55 -15.83 -1.78
N ILE A 175 -6.03 -14.79 -2.46
CA ILE A 175 -7.36 -14.22 -2.29
C ILE A 175 -8.15 -14.37 -3.59
N GLY A 176 -9.39 -14.83 -3.49
CA GLY A 176 -10.31 -14.92 -4.60
C GLY A 176 -11.18 -16.18 -4.55
N PRO A 177 -11.97 -16.44 -5.60
CA PRO A 177 -12.08 -15.60 -6.78
C PRO A 177 -12.83 -14.28 -6.46
N PHE A 178 -12.37 -13.14 -6.97
CA PHE A 178 -13.10 -11.86 -6.92
C PHE A 178 -14.20 -11.88 -7.96
N ASP A 179 -15.42 -11.43 -7.68
CA ASP A 179 -16.46 -11.37 -8.72
C ASP A 179 -16.00 -10.61 -9.97
N ALA A 180 -16.45 -11.09 -11.14
CA ALA A 180 -16.24 -10.35 -12.38
C ALA A 180 -17.00 -9.02 -12.28
N ALA A 181 -16.34 -7.94 -12.71
CA ALA A 181 -16.95 -6.61 -12.79
C ALA A 181 -18.13 -6.57 -13.76
#